data_AF-A0A9D4N7J7-F1
#
_entry.id   AF-A0A9D4N7J7-F1
#
_cell.length_a   1.000
_cell.length_b   1.000
_cell.length_c   1.000
_cell.angle_alpha   90.00
_cell.angle_beta   90.00
_cell.angle_gamma   90.00
#
_symmetry.space_group_name_H-M   'P 1'
#
loop_
_entity.id
_entity.type
_entity.pdbx_description
1 polymer ?
#
loop_
_entity_poly.entity_id
_entity_poly.type
_entity_poly.pdbx_seq_one_letter_code
_entity_poly.pdbx_strand_id
1 'polypeptide(L)'
;MFYWLGAVTLAVLYNLWTCIARQAFHEMQKQHVPIWLCFDGFADLVYLLDIGIQFRTGFLHHGLIVCDSKKLCKKYINNKCFIIDIISLVPLDLLQFYIGIQPMLRFPRFLKVYRSVQFMHMYESRTGYPNLFRVANLSHILFLGLHWLAAFYYLISEADDFQGSWTYPKQEGEYTQVTRKYLASLYWSTLILTTIGDSRTPDTNLQ
;
A
#
# COMPACT_ATOMS: atom_id res chain seq x y z
N MET A 1 2.63 19.13 12.63
CA MET A 1 2.72 18.75 11.20
C MET A 1 3.55 17.49 10.97
N PHE A 2 4.81 17.43 11.42
CA PHE A 2 5.68 16.26 11.21
C PHE A 2 5.08 14.94 11.71
N TYR A 3 4.68 14.86 13.00
CA TYR A 3 4.07 13.66 13.57
C TYR A 3 2.77 13.25 12.87
N TRP A 4 1.94 14.24 12.50
CA TRP A 4 0.71 14.00 11.75
C TRP A 4 0.99 13.37 10.38
N LEU A 5 1.95 13.92 9.65
CA LEU A 5 2.35 13.39 8.35
C LEU A 5 2.95 11.97 8.47
N GLY A 6 3.63 11.68 9.59
CA GLY A 6 4.04 10.32 9.95
C GLY A 6 2.85 9.38 10.16
N ALA A 7 1.81 9.81 10.89
CA ALA A 7 0.59 9.02 11.07
C ALA A 7 -0.13 8.73 9.73
N VAL A 8 -0.22 9.72 8.84
CA VAL A 8 -0.76 9.52 7.49
C VAL A 8 0.10 8.57 6.68
N THR A 9 1.43 8.68 6.78
CA THR A 9 2.37 7.76 6.12
C THR A 9 2.18 6.32 6.61
N LEU A 10 1.97 6.11 7.91
CA LEU A 10 1.67 4.78 8.45
C LEU A 10 0.36 4.21 7.89
N ALA A 11 -0.69 5.04 7.76
CA ALA A 11 -1.94 4.61 7.12
C ALA A 11 -1.77 4.27 5.63
N VAL A 12 -0.93 5.02 4.90
CA VAL A 12 -0.57 4.69 3.51
C VAL A 12 0.17 3.35 3.43
N LEU A 13 1.19 3.17 4.28
CA LEU A 13 1.98 1.93 4.32
C LEU A 13 1.11 0.73 4.70
N TYR A 14 0.19 0.87 5.64
CA TYR A 14 -0.80 -0.16 5.97
C TYR A 14 -1.59 -0.61 4.74
N ASN A 15 -2.17 0.34 4.00
CA ASN A 15 -2.91 0.02 2.79
C ASN A 15 -2.02 -0.68 1.75
N LEU A 16 -0.81 -0.16 1.53
CA LEU A 16 0.12 -0.64 0.51
C LEU A 16 0.65 -2.05 0.76
N TRP A 17 0.86 -2.41 2.03
CA TRP A 17 1.28 -3.76 2.44
C TRP A 17 0.11 -4.73 2.50
N THR A 18 -0.98 -4.36 3.18
CA THR A 18 -2.03 -5.33 3.51
C THR A 18 -3.00 -5.61 2.35
N CYS A 19 -3.28 -4.65 1.46
CA CYS A 19 -4.30 -4.85 0.41
C CYS A 19 -3.93 -5.98 -0.54
N ILE A 20 -2.69 -5.99 -1.05
CA ILE A 20 -2.22 -7.03 -1.97
C ILE A 20 -2.07 -8.38 -1.26
N ALA A 21 -1.58 -8.39 -0.01
CA ALA A 21 -1.47 -9.60 0.80
C ALA A 21 -2.85 -10.25 1.04
N ARG A 22 -3.85 -9.44 1.39
CA ARG A 22 -5.23 -9.91 1.62
C ARG A 22 -5.90 -10.38 0.33
N GLN A 23 -5.51 -9.80 -0.81
CA GLN A 23 -6.00 -10.26 -2.11
C GLN A 23 -5.38 -11.60 -2.51
N ALA A 24 -4.06 -11.78 -2.37
CA ALA A 24 -3.42 -13.04 -2.74
C ALA A 24 -3.72 -14.16 -1.74
N PHE A 25 -3.67 -13.88 -0.43
CA PHE A 25 -3.84 -14.88 0.62
C PHE A 25 -5.21 -14.73 1.28
N HIS A 26 -6.27 -15.16 0.57
CA HIS A 26 -7.66 -15.01 1.00
C HIS A 26 -7.97 -15.55 2.41
N GLU A 27 -7.23 -16.55 2.88
CA GLU A 27 -7.35 -17.10 4.24
C GLU A 27 -7.08 -16.04 5.31
N MET A 28 -6.12 -15.14 5.10
CA MET A 28 -5.82 -14.05 6.03
C MET A 28 -7.02 -13.13 6.23
N GLN A 29 -7.76 -12.88 5.15
CA GLN A 29 -8.97 -12.06 5.18
C GLN A 29 -10.10 -12.79 5.90
N LYS A 30 -10.36 -14.06 5.53
CA LYS A 30 -11.49 -14.85 6.05
C LYS A 30 -11.39 -15.11 7.55
N GLN A 31 -10.19 -15.31 8.07
CA GLN A 31 -9.97 -15.70 9.46
C GLN A 31 -10.16 -14.54 10.45
N HIS A 32 -9.93 -13.29 10.02
CA HIS A 32 -9.93 -12.10 10.90
C HIS A 32 -10.67 -10.89 10.31
N VAL A 33 -11.80 -11.11 9.62
CA VAL A 33 -12.60 -10.04 8.98
C VAL A 33 -12.86 -8.80 9.86
N PRO A 34 -13.36 -8.91 11.11
CA PRO A 34 -13.72 -7.72 11.90
C PRO A 34 -12.51 -6.86 12.27
N ILE A 35 -11.35 -7.48 12.49
CA ILE A 35 -10.11 -6.78 12.81
C ILE A 35 -9.66 -5.96 11.60
N TRP A 36 -9.70 -6.56 10.41
CA TRP A 36 -9.36 -5.86 9.17
C TRP A 36 -10.29 -4.68 8.91
N LEU A 37 -11.60 -4.84 9.11
CA LEU A 37 -12.56 -3.74 8.96
C LEU A 37 -12.29 -2.59 9.94
N CYS A 38 -11.86 -2.90 11.18
CA CYS A 38 -11.49 -1.88 12.16
C CYS A 38 -10.27 -1.08 11.72
N PHE A 39 -9.19 -1.75 11.30
CA PHE A 39 -7.98 -1.08 10.81
C PHE A 39 -8.22 -0.29 9.52
N ASP A 40 -9.01 -0.85 8.62
CA ASP A 40 -9.43 -0.19 7.39
C ASP A 40 -10.20 1.11 7.69
N GLY A 41 -11.20 1.04 8.57
CA GLY A 41 -11.96 2.23 9.00
C GLY A 41 -11.10 3.26 9.73
N PHE A 42 -10.12 2.82 10.52
CA PHE A 42 -9.16 3.72 11.16
C PHE A 42 -8.27 4.45 10.14
N ALA A 43 -7.77 3.74 9.12
CA ALA A 43 -6.98 4.34 8.05
C ALA A 43 -7.79 5.38 7.25
N ASP A 44 -9.06 5.06 6.94
CA ASP A 44 -9.97 5.97 6.26
C ASP A 44 -10.28 7.22 7.12
N LEU A 45 -10.43 7.07 8.44
CA LEU A 45 -10.57 8.18 9.38
C LEU A 45 -9.33 9.10 9.37
N VAL A 46 -8.12 8.54 9.39
CA VAL A 46 -6.88 9.31 9.29
C VAL A 46 -6.83 10.11 7.99
N TYR A 47 -7.26 9.51 6.88
CA TYR A 47 -7.32 10.18 5.58
C TYR A 47 -8.32 11.35 5.55
N LEU A 48 -9.48 11.19 6.18
CA LEU A 48 -10.49 12.25 6.32
C LEU A 48 -9.97 13.41 7.18
N LEU A 49 -9.36 13.10 8.32
CA LEU A 49 -8.73 14.10 9.18
C LEU A 49 -7.60 14.85 8.46
N ASP A 50 -6.85 14.16 7.60
CA ASP A 50 -5.76 14.78 6.84
C ASP A 50 -6.28 15.85 5.89
N ILE A 51 -7.42 15.62 5.22
CA ILE A 51 -8.08 16.65 4.39
C ILE A 51 -8.42 17.88 5.25
N GLY A 52 -9.02 17.67 6.43
CA GLY A 52 -9.36 18.75 7.35
C GLY A 52 -8.15 19.59 7.79
N ILE A 53 -7.00 18.94 8.01
CA ILE A 53 -5.74 19.60 8.36
C ILE A 53 -5.14 20.33 7.14
N GLN A 54 -5.25 19.75 5.94
CA GLN A 54 -4.78 20.40 4.72
C GLN A 54 -5.53 21.70 4.41
N PHE A 55 -6.84 21.76 4.69
CA PHE A 55 -7.62 23.01 4.59
C PHE A 55 -7.10 24.15 5.49
N ARG A 56 -6.42 23.81 6.61
CA ARG A 56 -5.86 24.78 7.57
C ARG A 56 -4.34 24.89 7.50
N THR A 57 -3.68 24.23 6.55
CA THR A 57 -2.22 24.25 6.45
C THR A 57 -1.75 25.56 5.82
N GLY A 58 -0.98 26.33 6.58
CA GLY A 58 -0.39 27.59 6.14
C GLY A 58 0.55 27.42 4.95
N PHE A 59 0.61 28.43 4.06
CA PHE A 59 1.57 28.46 2.97
C PHE A 59 2.42 29.74 3.01
N LEU A 60 3.64 29.64 2.48
CA LEU A 60 4.51 30.79 2.35
C LEU A 60 4.11 31.64 1.13
N HIS A 61 3.90 32.94 1.34
CA HIS A 61 3.62 33.91 0.30
C HIS A 61 4.54 35.11 0.50
N HIS A 62 5.48 35.33 -0.43
CA HIS A 62 6.48 36.41 -0.35
C HIS A 62 7.27 36.41 0.97
N GLY A 63 7.69 35.22 1.44
CA GLY A 63 8.46 35.08 2.68
C GLY A 63 7.66 35.16 3.98
N LEU A 64 6.36 35.47 3.91
CA LEU A 64 5.47 35.50 5.07
C LEU A 64 4.53 34.29 5.06
N ILE A 65 4.30 33.72 6.24
CA ILE A 65 3.33 32.63 6.42
C ILE A 65 1.93 33.24 6.42
N VAL A 66 1.10 32.86 5.45
CA VAL A 66 -0.30 33.26 5.40
C VAL A 66 -1.15 32.21 6.11
N CYS A 67 -1.91 32.62 7.12
CA CYS A 67 -2.80 31.76 7.91
C CYS A 67 -4.30 32.07 7.73
N ASP A 68 -4.64 32.97 6.80
CA ASP A 68 -6.02 33.36 6.53
C ASP A 68 -6.83 32.18 5.96
N SER A 69 -7.80 31.70 6.72
CA SER A 69 -8.58 30.49 6.41
C SER A 69 -9.25 30.52 5.04
N LYS A 70 -9.70 31.70 4.57
CA LYS A 70 -10.33 31.82 3.25
C LYS A 70 -9.30 31.63 2.12
N LYS A 71 -8.10 32.19 2.30
CA LYS A 71 -7.00 32.06 1.33
C LYS A 71 -6.43 30.64 1.31
N LEU A 72 -6.34 29.99 2.48
CA LEU A 72 -5.91 28.59 2.59
C LEU A 72 -6.87 27.65 1.86
N CYS A 73 -8.17 27.77 2.14
CA CYS A 73 -9.19 26.94 1.51
C CYS A 73 -9.20 27.10 -0.02
N LYS A 74 -9.19 28.34 -0.52
CA LYS A 74 -9.18 28.61 -1.96
C LYS A 74 -7.95 28.03 -2.66
N LYS A 75 -6.77 28.13 -2.03
CA LYS A 75 -5.54 27.56 -2.58
C LYS A 75 -5.56 26.04 -2.60
N TYR A 76 -6.06 25.41 -1.53
CA TYR A 76 -6.15 23.97 -1.44
C TYR A 76 -7.12 23.38 -2.47
N ILE A 77 -8.32 23.94 -2.60
CA ILE A 77 -9.33 23.48 -3.59
C ILE A 77 -8.81 23.60 -5.03
N ASN A 78 -8.06 24.67 -5.34
CA ASN A 78 -7.50 24.86 -6.67
C ASN A 78 -6.25 23.99 -6.94
N ASN A 79 -5.73 23.29 -5.92
CA ASN A 79 -4.56 22.44 -6.06
C ASN A 79 -4.96 21.03 -6.52
N LYS A 80 -4.14 20.41 -7.37
CA LYS A 80 -4.34 19.02 -7.84
C LYS A 80 -4.41 18.01 -6.70
N CYS A 81 -3.74 18.30 -5.57
CA CYS A 81 -3.79 17.44 -4.38
C CYS A 81 -5.21 17.24 -3.85
N PHE A 82 -6.10 18.24 -3.96
CA PHE A 82 -7.48 18.10 -3.52
C PHE A 82 -8.26 17.06 -4.34
N ILE A 83 -8.04 17.04 -5.66
CA ILE A 83 -8.65 16.04 -6.55
C ILE A 83 -8.13 14.64 -6.17
N ILE A 84 -6.82 14.51 -5.96
CA ILE A 84 -6.21 13.25 -5.53
C ILE A 84 -6.80 12.77 -4.20
N ASP A 85 -6.98 13.68 -3.24
CA ASP A 85 -7.54 13.37 -1.94
C ASP A 85 -9.01 12.90 -2.02
N ILE A 86 -9.82 13.54 -2.87
CA ILE A 86 -11.20 13.08 -3.12
C ILE A 86 -11.20 11.69 -3.75
N ILE A 87 -10.40 11.47 -4.80
CA ILE A 87 -10.34 10.17 -5.49
C ILE A 87 -9.88 9.08 -4.51
N SER A 88 -8.94 9.39 -3.62
CA SER A 88 -8.42 8.43 -2.64
C SER A 88 -9.46 7.95 -1.62
N LEU A 89 -10.49 8.76 -1.37
CA LEU A 89 -11.56 8.51 -0.40
C LEU A 89 -12.89 8.16 -1.06
N VAL A 90 -12.90 7.86 -2.35
CA VAL A 90 -14.12 7.39 -3.02
C VAL A 90 -14.62 6.15 -2.28
N PRO A 91 -15.91 6.12 -1.87
CA PRO A 91 -16.46 5.06 -1.04
C PRO A 91 -16.75 3.79 -1.88
N LEU A 92 -15.76 3.32 -2.63
CA LEU A 92 -15.81 2.04 -3.36
C LEU A 92 -16.03 0.85 -2.42
N ASP A 93 -15.75 1.01 -1.13
CA ASP A 93 -16.02 -0.01 -0.13
C ASP A 93 -17.52 -0.28 0.03
N LEU A 94 -18.41 0.66 -0.32
CA LEU A 94 -19.86 0.42 -0.33
C LEU A 94 -20.27 -0.64 -1.37
N LEU A 95 -19.45 -0.84 -2.42
CA LEU A 95 -19.68 -1.90 -3.40
C LEU A 95 -19.39 -3.29 -2.82
N GLN A 96 -18.63 -3.39 -1.72
CA GLN A 96 -18.35 -4.68 -1.06
C GLN A 96 -19.62 -5.31 -0.49
N PHE A 97 -20.65 -4.51 -0.16
CA PHE A 97 -21.95 -5.03 0.28
C PHE A 97 -22.69 -5.80 -0.83
N TYR A 98 -22.40 -5.53 -2.10
CA TYR A 98 -23.04 -6.17 -3.25
C TYR A 98 -22.20 -7.27 -3.90
N ILE A 99 -20.87 -7.06 -4.00
CA ILE A 99 -19.95 -7.95 -4.75
C ILE A 99 -19.23 -8.93 -3.80
N GLY A 100 -19.27 -8.69 -2.49
CA GLY A 100 -18.48 -9.39 -1.49
C GLY A 100 -17.20 -8.64 -1.12
N ILE A 101 -16.52 -9.11 -0.08
CA ILE A 101 -15.33 -8.45 0.47
C ILE A 101 -14.16 -8.63 -0.50
N GLN A 102 -13.87 -7.59 -1.29
CA GLN A 102 -12.77 -7.54 -2.24
C GLN A 102 -11.74 -6.48 -1.80
N PRO A 103 -10.58 -6.88 -1.25
CA PRO A 103 -9.52 -5.96 -0.82
C PRO A 103 -9.04 -5.00 -1.92
N MET A 104 -9.07 -5.42 -3.19
CA MET A 104 -8.63 -4.58 -4.32
C MET A 104 -9.47 -3.32 -4.57
N LEU A 105 -10.71 -3.24 -4.05
CA LEU A 105 -11.50 -2.01 -4.13
C LEU A 105 -10.88 -0.84 -3.34
N ARG A 106 -9.92 -1.13 -2.45
CA ARG A 106 -9.14 -0.12 -1.72
C ARG A 106 -7.98 0.49 -2.52
N PHE A 107 -7.76 0.07 -3.77
CA PHE A 107 -6.68 0.61 -4.62
C PHE A 107 -6.58 2.15 -4.69
N PRO A 108 -7.69 2.94 -4.73
CA PRO A 108 -7.58 4.41 -4.76
C PRO A 108 -6.83 5.02 -3.58
N ARG A 109 -6.78 4.34 -2.43
CA ARG A 109 -6.10 4.83 -1.22
C ARG A 109 -4.58 4.94 -1.42
N PHE A 110 -4.02 4.25 -2.42
CA PHE A 110 -2.60 4.35 -2.80
C PHE A 110 -2.24 5.70 -3.41
N LEU A 111 -3.21 6.43 -3.97
CA LEU A 111 -2.96 7.75 -4.53
C LEU A 111 -2.42 8.74 -3.48
N LYS A 112 -2.66 8.47 -2.19
CA LYS A 112 -2.19 9.30 -1.08
C LYS A 112 -0.69 9.11 -0.75
N VAL A 113 0.04 8.28 -1.50
CA VAL A 113 1.51 8.10 -1.40
C VAL A 113 2.27 9.43 -1.52
N TYR A 114 1.72 10.46 -2.18
CA TYR A 114 2.34 11.78 -2.23
C TYR A 114 2.59 12.38 -0.83
N ARG A 115 1.75 12.07 0.17
CA ARG A 115 1.93 12.49 1.57
C ARG A 115 3.11 11.78 2.22
N SER A 116 3.29 10.49 1.92
CA SER A 116 4.45 9.70 2.36
C SER A 116 5.75 10.25 1.78
N VAL A 117 5.76 10.67 0.52
CA VAL A 117 6.93 11.32 -0.10
C VAL A 117 7.25 12.65 0.60
N GLN A 118 6.23 13.47 0.91
CA GLN A 118 6.42 14.69 1.70
C GLN A 118 7.01 14.40 3.09
N PHE A 119 6.55 13.31 3.74
CA PHE A 119 7.11 12.89 5.02
C PHE A 119 8.57 12.51 4.89
N MET A 120 8.95 11.73 3.88
CA MET A 120 10.32 11.30 3.64
C MET A 120 11.25 12.51 3.48
N HIS A 121 10.88 13.50 2.67
CA HIS A 121 11.67 14.73 2.52
C HIS A 121 11.80 15.54 3.82
N MET A 122 10.72 15.63 4.60
CA MET A 122 10.77 16.32 5.89
C MET A 122 11.56 15.53 6.95
N TYR A 123 11.54 14.21 6.89
CA TYR A 123 12.33 13.36 7.78
C TYR A 123 13.82 13.45 7.44
N GLU A 124 14.15 13.38 6.15
CA GLU A 124 15.52 13.46 5.65
C GLU A 124 16.19 14.79 6.02
N SER A 125 15.46 15.90 5.97
CA SER A 125 15.98 17.23 6.38
C SER A 125 16.19 17.38 7.89
N ARG A 126 15.62 16.49 8.71
CA ARG A 126 15.69 16.57 10.18
C ARG A 126 16.61 15.52 10.81
N THR A 127 16.87 14.42 10.11
CA THR A 127 17.73 13.35 10.63
C THR A 127 19.20 13.75 10.61
N GLY A 128 19.94 13.38 11.65
CA GLY A 128 21.40 13.53 11.68
C GLY A 128 22.14 12.55 10.75
N TYR A 129 21.44 11.53 10.23
CA TYR A 129 22.01 10.48 9.38
C TYR A 129 21.19 10.29 8.08
N PRO A 130 21.25 11.25 7.13
CA PRO A 130 20.43 11.22 5.92
C PRO A 130 20.75 10.02 5.02
N ASN A 131 22.02 9.62 4.91
CA ASN A 131 22.43 8.48 4.08
C ASN A 131 21.88 7.15 4.61
N LEU A 132 21.85 6.96 5.94
CA LEU A 132 21.25 5.78 6.54
C LEU A 132 19.76 5.70 6.24
N PHE A 133 19.05 6.83 6.34
CA PHE A 133 17.64 6.91 6.01
C PHE A 133 17.37 6.61 4.52
N ARG A 134 18.21 7.11 3.61
CA ARG A 134 18.11 6.80 2.17
C ARG A 134 18.23 5.30 1.91
N VAL A 135 19.22 4.64 2.52
CA VAL A 135 19.41 3.19 2.39
C VAL A 135 18.20 2.44 2.97
N ALA A 136 17.75 2.79 4.17
CA ALA A 136 16.59 2.16 4.79
C ALA A 136 15.31 2.31 3.95
N ASN A 137 15.09 3.49 3.36
CA ASN A 137 13.95 3.73 2.48
C ASN A 137 14.05 2.91 1.18
N LEU A 138 15.23 2.85 0.57
CA LEU A 138 15.46 2.02 -0.62
C LEU A 138 15.22 0.53 -0.31
N SER A 139 15.76 0.03 0.81
CA SER A 139 15.51 -1.33 1.28
C SER A 139 14.02 -1.61 1.51
N HIS A 140 13.29 -0.66 2.11
CA HIS A 140 11.85 -0.77 2.29
C HIS A 140 11.09 -0.87 0.97
N ILE A 141 11.41 -0.01 0.00
CA ILE A 141 10.79 -0.03 -1.34
C ILE A 141 11.08 -1.35 -2.05
N LEU A 142 12.31 -1.86 -1.96
CA LEU A 142 12.70 -3.14 -2.55
C LEU A 142 11.92 -4.30 -1.91
N PHE A 143 11.82 -4.32 -0.57
CA PHE A 143 11.08 -5.35 0.15
C PHE A 143 9.58 -5.32 -0.17
N LEU A 144 9.01 -4.13 -0.32
CA LEU A 144 7.63 -3.98 -0.79
C LEU A 144 7.45 -4.50 -2.22
N GLY A 145 8.41 -4.25 -3.12
CA GLY A 145 8.40 -4.78 -4.48
C GLY A 145 8.42 -6.32 -4.51
N LEU A 146 9.29 -6.94 -3.70
CA LEU A 146 9.31 -8.39 -3.50
C LEU A 146 7.95 -8.91 -3.00
N HIS A 147 7.38 -8.23 -2.01
CA HIS A 147 6.09 -8.60 -1.44
C HIS A 147 4.95 -8.58 -2.48
N TRP A 148 4.90 -7.54 -3.31
CA TRP A 148 3.91 -7.44 -4.39
C TRP A 148 4.13 -8.51 -5.46
N LEU A 149 5.38 -8.73 -5.88
CA LEU A 149 5.72 -9.75 -6.87
C LEU A 149 5.37 -11.16 -6.37
N ALA A 150 5.64 -11.46 -5.10
CA ALA A 150 5.25 -12.70 -4.46
C ALA A 150 3.72 -12.91 -4.47
N ALA A 151 2.97 -11.85 -4.16
CA ALA A 151 1.52 -11.90 -4.17
C ALA A 151 0.96 -12.11 -5.59
N PHE A 152 1.53 -11.45 -6.61
CA PHE A 152 1.16 -11.69 -8.00
C PHE A 152 1.49 -13.11 -8.46
N TYR A 153 2.67 -13.63 -8.11
CA TYR A 153 3.04 -15.01 -8.42
C TYR A 153 2.01 -16.02 -7.88
N TYR A 154 1.56 -15.82 -6.64
CA TYR A 154 0.53 -16.66 -6.05
C TYR A 154 -0.82 -16.51 -6.76
N LEU A 155 -1.24 -15.27 -7.06
CA LEU A 155 -2.50 -15.01 -7.78
C LEU A 155 -2.53 -15.62 -9.18
N ILE A 156 -1.42 -15.58 -9.91
CA ILE A 156 -1.28 -16.22 -11.22
C ILE A 156 -1.35 -17.74 -11.05
N SER A 157 -0.67 -18.29 -10.04
CA SER A 157 -0.74 -19.72 -9.74
C SER A 157 -2.16 -20.19 -9.40
N GLU A 158 -2.94 -19.37 -8.70
CA GLU A 158 -4.35 -19.64 -8.40
C GLU A 158 -5.24 -19.54 -9.65
N ALA A 159 -4.96 -18.59 -10.55
CA ALA A 159 -5.67 -18.45 -11.82
C ALA A 159 -5.45 -19.64 -12.77
N ASP A 160 -4.25 -20.25 -12.73
CA ASP A 160 -3.91 -21.48 -13.47
C ASP A 160 -4.31 -22.77 -12.73
N ASP A 161 -5.11 -22.68 -11.65
CA ASP A 161 -5.55 -23.81 -10.82
C ASP A 161 -4.38 -24.68 -10.29
N PHE A 162 -3.22 -24.06 -10.07
CA PHE A 162 -1.98 -24.71 -9.65
C PHE A 162 -1.52 -25.83 -10.61
N GLN A 163 -1.94 -25.79 -11.88
CA GLN A 163 -1.61 -26.78 -12.91
C GLN A 163 -0.40 -26.32 -13.74
N GLY A 164 0.78 -26.29 -13.11
CA GLY A 164 2.03 -25.91 -13.77
C GLY A 164 3.25 -26.36 -12.99
N SER A 165 4.36 -26.59 -13.69
CA SER A 165 5.65 -26.87 -13.06
C SER A 165 6.21 -25.62 -12.39
N TRP A 166 5.93 -24.44 -12.98
CA TRP A 166 6.30 -23.11 -12.47
C TRP A 166 5.42 -22.62 -11.31
N THR A 167 4.14 -23.01 -11.30
CA THR A 167 3.14 -22.51 -10.34
C THR A 167 3.40 -23.03 -8.93
N TYR A 168 2.85 -22.35 -7.93
CA TYR A 168 2.83 -22.86 -6.56
C TYR A 168 2.19 -24.26 -6.53
N PRO A 169 2.74 -25.23 -5.76
CA PRO A 169 2.18 -26.58 -5.69
C PRO A 169 0.74 -26.57 -5.16
N LYS A 170 -0.07 -27.53 -5.62
CA LYS A 170 -1.46 -27.68 -5.21
C LYS A 170 -1.58 -27.76 -3.68
N GLN A 171 -2.64 -27.16 -3.15
CA GLN A 171 -2.87 -26.98 -1.72
C GLN A 171 -3.25 -28.30 -1.01
N GLU A 172 -2.32 -29.24 -0.92
CA GLU A 172 -2.48 -30.52 -0.24
C GLU A 172 -1.53 -30.59 0.97
N GLY A 173 -2.03 -31.04 2.13
CA GLY A 173 -1.23 -31.15 3.35
C GLY A 173 -0.63 -29.81 3.82
N GLU A 174 0.70 -29.76 3.96
CA GLU A 174 1.44 -28.59 4.46
C GLU A 174 1.39 -27.36 3.53
N TYR A 175 1.04 -27.55 2.25
CA TYR A 175 0.90 -26.46 1.27
C TYR A 175 -0.39 -25.64 1.42
N THR A 176 -1.24 -26.00 2.39
CA THR A 176 -2.43 -25.23 2.75
C THR A 176 -2.10 -24.04 3.66
N GLN A 177 -1.02 -24.09 4.44
CA GLN A 177 -0.73 -23.08 5.45
C GLN A 177 -0.34 -21.73 4.83
N VAL A 178 -1.01 -20.64 5.25
CA VAL A 178 -0.73 -19.26 4.78
C VAL A 178 0.75 -18.88 4.87
N THR A 179 1.42 -19.23 5.97
CA THR A 179 2.84 -18.90 6.17
C THR A 179 3.71 -19.60 5.13
N ARG A 180 3.41 -20.86 4.80
CA ARG A 180 4.14 -21.63 3.79
C ARG A 180 3.91 -21.05 2.39
N LYS A 181 2.67 -20.69 2.06
CA LYS A 181 2.31 -20.02 0.81
C LYS A 181 3.11 -18.72 0.66
N TYR A 182 3.04 -17.85 1.67
CA TYR A 182 3.73 -16.56 1.68
C TYR A 182 5.25 -16.70 1.53
N LEU A 183 5.89 -17.55 2.35
CA LEU A 183 7.35 -17.70 2.34
C LEU A 183 7.86 -18.29 1.03
N ALA A 184 7.16 -19.26 0.45
CA ALA A 184 7.52 -19.85 -0.84
C ALA A 184 7.41 -18.83 -1.98
N SER A 185 6.31 -18.08 -2.03
CA SER A 185 6.14 -17.01 -3.02
C SER A 185 7.16 -15.89 -2.85
N LEU A 186 7.50 -15.53 -1.62
CA LEU A 186 8.52 -14.53 -1.32
C LEU A 186 9.92 -15.00 -1.74
N TYR A 187 10.25 -16.26 -1.47
CA TYR A 187 11.50 -16.88 -1.92
C TYR A 187 11.62 -16.83 -3.45
N TRP A 188 10.56 -17.23 -4.16
CA TRP A 188 10.50 -17.13 -5.62
C TRP A 188 10.70 -15.69 -6.11
N SER A 189 9.96 -14.73 -5.54
CA SER A 189 10.09 -13.31 -5.92
C SER A 189 11.50 -12.76 -5.70
N THR A 190 12.19 -13.24 -4.68
CA THR A 190 13.56 -12.84 -4.37
C THR A 190 14.51 -13.33 -5.46
N LEU A 191 14.45 -14.62 -5.81
CA LEU A 191 15.29 -15.20 -6.87
C LEU A 191 15.14 -14.47 -8.20
N ILE A 192 13.91 -14.07 -8.55
CA ILE A 192 13.61 -13.34 -9.78
C ILE A 192 14.12 -11.91 -9.70
N LEU A 193 13.77 -11.16 -8.66
CA LEU A 193 14.12 -9.73 -8.56
C LEU A 193 15.63 -9.52 -8.41
N THR A 194 16.34 -10.43 -7.74
CA THR A 194 17.80 -10.37 -7.60
C THR A 194 18.52 -11.10 -8.73
N THR A 195 17.81 -11.51 -9.79
CA THR A 195 18.37 -12.14 -11.00
C THR A 195 19.26 -13.35 -10.72
N ILE A 196 18.96 -14.13 -9.67
CA ILE A 196 19.67 -15.39 -9.38
C ILE A 196 19.16 -16.47 -10.33
N GLY A 197 17.85 -16.49 -10.62
CA GLY A 197 17.28 -17.24 -11.74
C GLY A 197 17.19 -18.76 -11.58
N ASP A 198 17.35 -19.32 -10.37
CA ASP A 198 17.29 -20.77 -10.10
C ASP A 198 15.83 -21.30 -9.97
N SER A 199 14.86 -20.59 -10.55
CA SER A 199 13.46 -21.01 -10.56
C SER A 199 13.13 -21.73 -11.87
N ARG A 200 12.11 -22.59 -11.84
CA ARG A 200 11.57 -23.21 -13.05
C ARG A 200 11.13 -22.14 -14.05
N THR A 201 11.11 -22.48 -15.34
CA THR A 201 10.65 -21.59 -16.41
C THR A 201 9.13 -21.60 -16.52
N PRO A 202 8.50 -20.50 -16.95
CA PRO A 202 7.06 -20.44 -17.17
C PRO A 202 6.63 -21.45 -18.24
N ASP A 203 5.46 -22.05 -18.05
CA ASP A 203 4.89 -23.08 -18.91
C ASP A 203 3.82 -22.52 -19.88
N THR A 204 3.24 -21.35 -19.56
CA THR A 204 2.12 -20.74 -20.33
C THR A 204 2.42 -19.29 -20.72
N ASN A 205 1.71 -18.77 -21.74
CA ASN A 205 1.85 -17.37 -22.19
C ASN A 205 1.34 -16.33 -21.18
N LEU A 206 0.62 -16.76 -20.14
CA LEU A 206 0.12 -15.88 -19.08
C LEU A 206 1.16 -15.66 -17.97
N GLN A 207 2.19 -16.50 -17.91
CA GLN A 207 3.28 -16.50 -16.93
C GLN A 207 4.50 -15.77 -17.49
#